data_AF-A0A5S9MIF8-F1
#
_entry.id   AF-A0A5S9MIF8-F1
#
_cell.length_a   1.000
_cell.length_b   1.000
_cell.length_c   1.000
_cell.angle_alpha   90.00
_cell.angle_beta   90.00
_cell.angle_gamma   90.00
#
_symmetry.space_group_name_H-M   'P 1'
#
loop_
_entity.id
_entity.type
_entity.pdbx_description
1 polymer ?
#
loop_
_entity_poly.entity_id
_entity_poly.type
_entity_poly.pdbx_seq_one_letter_code
_entity_poly.pdbx_strand_id
1 'polypeptide(L)'
;MRFFESNEPTYKLLCFSFDMNKLNEARNLLADMPELSLTSSGKHIIEVLPKESGKGHALKKLAAHYGVDRSHIYAIGQPKRSFYV
;
A
#
# COMPACT_ATOMS: atom_id res chain seq x y z
N MET A 1 2.62 -19.04 1.69
CA MET A 1 3.80 -18.34 1.14
C MET A 1 4.06 -17.14 2.03
N ARG A 2 5.26 -17.01 2.62
CA ARG A 2 5.61 -15.86 3.46
C ARG A 2 6.51 -14.92 2.64
N PHE A 3 6.10 -13.67 2.45
CA PHE A 3 6.81 -12.70 1.59
C PHE A 3 7.93 -11.94 2.33
N PHE A 4 8.02 -12.09 3.65
CA PHE A 4 8.90 -11.31 4.53
C PHE A 4 9.63 -12.25 5.49
N GLU A 5 10.57 -13.06 4.99
CA GLU A 5 11.39 -14.01 5.80
C GLU A 5 12.85 -13.55 5.99
N SER A 6 13.18 -12.32 5.60
CA SER A 6 14.50 -11.76 5.85
C SER A 6 14.62 -11.26 7.29
N ASN A 7 15.80 -11.37 7.90
CA ASN A 7 16.11 -10.77 9.22
C ASN A 7 16.04 -9.23 9.21
N GLU A 8 15.92 -8.62 8.02
CA GLU A 8 15.69 -7.20 7.85
C GLU A 8 14.20 -6.91 7.57
N PRO A 9 13.63 -5.85 8.18
CA PRO A 9 12.25 -5.47 7.97
C PRO A 9 12.04 -5.05 6.51
N THR A 10 11.18 -5.77 5.80
CA THR A 10 10.77 -5.42 4.44
C THR A 10 9.52 -4.56 4.48
N TYR A 11 9.60 -3.34 3.96
CA TYR A 11 8.50 -2.36 4.04
C TYR A 11 7.62 -2.32 2.79
N LYS A 12 8.18 -2.66 1.63
CA LYS A 12 7.50 -2.59 0.35
C LYS A 12 8.22 -3.46 -0.68
N LEU A 13 7.46 -4.18 -1.49
CA LEU A 13 7.95 -4.79 -2.72
C LEU A 13 7.37 -4.04 -3.92
N LEU A 14 8.18 -3.78 -4.93
CA LEU A 14 7.75 -3.19 -6.19
C LEU A 14 8.06 -4.19 -7.30
N CYS A 15 7.00 -4.69 -7.93
CA CYS A 15 7.08 -5.62 -9.05
C CYS A 15 6.73 -4.88 -10.33
N PHE A 16 7.48 -5.15 -11.40
CA PHE A 16 7.30 -4.52 -12.70
C PHE A 16 7.29 -5.56 -13.83
N SER A 17 6.42 -5.36 -14.83
CA SER A 17 6.43 -6.15 -16.07
C SER A 17 5.67 -5.43 -17.19
N PHE A 18 6.17 -5.54 -18.42
CA PHE A 18 5.41 -5.13 -19.61
C PHE A 18 4.33 -6.15 -20.01
N ASP A 19 4.52 -7.42 -19.64
CA ASP A 19 3.53 -8.47 -19.80
C ASP A 19 2.41 -8.28 -18.76
N MET A 20 1.26 -7.78 -19.24
CA MET A 20 0.10 -7.50 -18.41
C MET A 20 -0.60 -8.76 -17.91
N ASN A 21 -0.46 -9.89 -18.62
CA ASN A 21 -1.07 -11.15 -18.17
C ASN A 21 -0.37 -11.63 -16.90
N LYS A 22 0.97 -11.62 -16.89
CA LYS A 22 1.76 -11.94 -15.69
C LYS A 22 1.46 -11.00 -14.51
N LEU A 23 1.27 -9.71 -14.78
CA LEU A 23 0.90 -8.76 -13.72
C LEU A 23 -0.49 -9.05 -13.15
N ASN A 24 -1.46 -9.38 -13.99
CA ASN A 24 -2.82 -9.65 -13.52
C ASN A 24 -2.89 -10.96 -12.74
N GLU A 25 -2.17 -11.99 -13.18
CA GLU A 25 -2.03 -13.25 -12.45
C GLU A 25 -1.40 -13.02 -11.06
N ALA A 26 -0.28 -12.28 -11.00
CA ALA A 26 0.35 -11.92 -9.74
C ALA A 26 -0.59 -11.09 -8.83
N ARG A 27 -1.33 -10.12 -9.38
CA ARG A 27 -2.30 -9.34 -8.61
C ARG A 27 -3.38 -10.22 -7.99
N ASN A 28 -3.94 -11.15 -8.76
CA ASN A 28 -5.00 -12.03 -8.27
C ASN A 28 -4.50 -12.93 -7.14
N LEU A 29 -3.33 -13.55 -7.32
CA LEU A 29 -2.71 -14.39 -6.30
C LEU A 29 -2.43 -13.62 -4.99
N LEU A 30 -2.01 -12.37 -5.09
CA LEU A 30 -1.69 -11.53 -3.93
C LEU A 30 -2.92 -10.87 -3.30
N ALA A 31 -4.01 -10.68 -4.04
CA ALA A 31 -5.23 -10.03 -3.55
C ALA A 31 -5.95 -10.87 -2.48
N ASP A 32 -5.78 -12.19 -2.54
CA ASP A 32 -6.35 -13.15 -1.59
C ASP A 32 -5.61 -13.20 -0.24
N MET A 33 -4.53 -12.43 -0.08
CA MET A 33 -3.70 -12.42 1.13
C MET A 33 -4.11 -11.25 2.05
N PRO A 34 -4.80 -11.52 3.18
CA PRO A 34 -5.38 -10.47 4.03
C PRO A 34 -4.34 -9.57 4.69
N GLU A 35 -3.11 -10.06 4.88
CA GLU A 35 -1.99 -9.34 5.46
C GLU A 35 -1.33 -8.34 4.50
N LEU A 36 -1.73 -8.35 3.22
CA LEU A 36 -1.16 -7.50 2.18
C LEU A 36 -2.13 -6.39 1.76
N SER A 37 -1.54 -5.29 1.30
CA SER A 37 -2.18 -4.20 0.58
C SER A 37 -1.48 -4.07 -0.78
N LEU A 38 -2.29 -3.96 -1.84
CA LEU A 38 -1.78 -3.81 -3.20
C LEU A 38 -2.06 -2.41 -3.71
N THR A 39 -1.01 -1.71 -4.13
CA THR A 39 -1.13 -0.41 -4.79
C THR A 39 -0.44 -0.43 -6.15
N SER A 40 -0.57 0.67 -6.90
CA SER A 40 0.08 0.82 -8.20
C SER A 40 0.44 2.27 -8.42
N SER A 41 1.72 2.51 -8.72
CA SER A 41 2.25 3.83 -9.10
C SER A 41 2.31 4.03 -10.62
N GLY A 42 1.99 3.01 -11.41
CA GLY A 42 1.99 3.06 -12.86
C GLY A 42 1.43 1.77 -13.47
N LYS A 43 1.00 1.83 -14.75
CA LYS A 43 0.31 0.74 -15.46
C LYS A 43 1.01 -0.62 -15.32
N HIS A 44 2.33 -0.62 -15.37
CA HIS A 44 3.19 -1.80 -15.38
C HIS A 44 3.73 -2.18 -14.00
N ILE A 45 3.19 -1.61 -12.92
CA ILE A 45 3.70 -1.75 -11.56
C ILE A 45 2.63 -2.33 -10.63
N ILE A 46 3.06 -3.29 -9.81
CA ILE A 46 2.36 -3.74 -8.59
C ILE A 46 3.24 -3.37 -7.41
N GLU A 47 2.66 -2.73 -6.42
CA GLU A 47 3.30 -2.44 -5.16
C GLU A 47 2.64 -3.31 -4.09
N VAL A 48 3.44 -4.11 -3.39
CA VAL A 48 2.98 -4.98 -2.31
C VAL A 48 3.48 -4.41 -1.01
N LEU A 49 2.55 -4.21 -0.09
CA LEU A 49 2.74 -3.51 1.17
C LEU A 49 2.10 -4.33 2.29
N PRO A 50 2.59 -4.28 3.53
CA PRO A 50 1.81 -4.72 4.69
C PRO A 50 0.44 -4.03 4.74
N LYS A 51 -0.61 -4.73 5.18
CA LYS A 51 -2.01 -4.26 5.16
C LYS A 51 -2.18 -2.84 5.69
N GLU A 52 -1.55 -2.55 6.83
CA GLU A 52 -1.66 -1.29 7.56
C GLU A 52 -0.64 -0.23 7.12
N SER A 53 0.08 -0.48 6.02
CA SER A 53 1.04 0.46 5.46
C SER A 53 0.41 1.22 4.30
N GLY A 54 -0.01 2.45 4.59
CA GLY A 54 -0.64 3.34 3.63
C GLY A 54 -0.63 4.77 4.14
N LYS A 55 -0.67 5.75 3.22
CA LYS A 55 -0.58 7.17 3.59
C LYS A 55 -1.73 7.62 4.50
N GLY A 56 -2.93 7.06 4.32
CA GLY A 56 -4.06 7.28 5.21
C GLY A 56 -3.81 6.76 6.64
N HIS A 57 -3.28 5.54 6.78
CA HIS A 57 -2.92 4.97 8.08
C HIS A 57 -1.80 5.77 8.76
N ALA A 58 -0.78 6.18 8.01
CA ALA A 58 0.30 7.03 8.51
C ALA A 58 -0.22 8.39 9.00
N LEU A 59 -1.11 9.04 8.22
CA LEU A 59 -1.73 10.30 8.59
C LEU A 59 -2.58 10.18 9.86
N LYS A 60 -3.35 9.09 10.00
CA LYS A 60 -4.13 8.80 11.22
C LYS A 60 -3.23 8.64 12.45
N LYS A 61 -2.12 7.91 12.31
CA LYS A 61 -1.13 7.75 13.39
C LYS A 61 -0.48 9.09 13.77
N LEU A 62 -0.15 9.91 12.78
CA LEU A 62 0.45 11.24 13.02
C LEU A 62 -0.52 12.20 13.70
N ALA A 63 -1.77 12.23 13.26
CA ALA A 63 -2.84 13.03 13.86
C ALA A 63 -3.04 12.69 15.35
N ALA A 64 -3.13 11.39 15.64
CA ALA A 64 -3.26 10.91 17.02
C ALA A 64 -2.05 11.28 17.88
N HIS A 65 -0.82 11.18 17.34
CA HIS A 65 0.40 11.55 18.05
C HIS A 65 0.42 13.03 18.46
N TYR A 66 -0.10 13.93 17.63
CA TYR A 66 -0.15 15.36 17.90
C TYR A 66 -1.48 15.85 18.51
N GLY A 67 -2.44 14.96 18.76
CA GLY A 67 -3.77 15.33 19.27
C GLY A 67 -4.58 16.20 18.30
N VAL A 68 -4.33 16.08 16.98
CA VAL A 68 -5.07 16.83 15.96
C VAL A 68 -6.33 16.08 15.58
N ASP A 69 -7.48 16.74 15.75
CA ASP A 69 -8.76 16.19 15.29
C ASP A 69 -8.80 16.05 13.77
N ARG A 70 -9.37 14.95 13.28
CA ARG A 70 -9.43 14.64 11.85
C ARG A 70 -10.21 15.68 11.03
N SER A 71 -11.19 16.36 11.62
CA SER A 71 -11.94 17.44 10.97
C SER A 71 -11.07 18.64 10.60
N HIS A 72 -9.90 18.78 11.23
CA HIS A 72 -8.92 19.82 10.94
C HIS A 72 -7.85 19.39 9.92
N ILE A 73 -7.99 18.20 9.31
CA ILE A 73 -7.00 17.64 8.41
C ILE A 73 -7.51 17.67 6.98
N TYR A 74 -6.75 18.31 6.10
CA TYR A 74 -6.96 18.25 4.66
C TYR A 74 -5.82 17.48 3.99
N ALA A 75 -6.16 16.46 3.20
CA ALA A 75 -5.18 15.64 2.47
C ALA A 75 -5.35 15.87 0.96
N ILE A 76 -4.28 16.29 0.29
CA ILE A 76 -4.26 16.52 -1.16
C ILE A 76 -3.38 15.46 -1.83
N GLY A 77 -3.90 14.78 -2.84
CA GLY A 77 -3.18 13.77 -3.59
C GLY A 77 -3.96 13.22 -4.78
N GLN A 78 -3.33 12.38 -5.58
CA GLN A 78 -3.98 11.78 -6.74
C GLN A 78 -4.97 10.65 -6.34
N PRO A 79 -6.11 10.49 -7.05
CA PRO A 79 -7.22 9.60 -6.67
C PRO A 79 -6.85 8.13 -6.44
N LYS A 80 -5.81 7.61 -7.09
CA LYS A 80 -5.39 6.20 -6.96
C LYS A 80 -4.56 5.89 -5.71
N ARG A 81 -4.28 6.88 -4.87
CA ARG A 81 -3.54 6.73 -3.61
C ARG A 81 -4.38 7.26 -2.46
N SER A 82 -5.65 6.84 -2.42
CA SER A 82 -6.65 7.34 -1.49
C SER A 82 -6.15 7.32 -0.07
N PHE A 83 -5.96 8.53 0.46
CA PHE A 83 -6.08 8.79 1.87
C PHE A 83 -7.55 8.54 2.22
N TYR A 84 -7.91 7.31 2.58
CA TYR A 84 -9.13 7.13 3.36
C TYR A 84 -8.83 7.72 4.73
N VAL A 85 -9.04 9.02 4.86
CA VAL A 85 -9.17 9.68 6.15
C VAL A 85 -10.54 9.26 6.65
#